data_AF-A0A1J4K9N5-F1
#
_entry.id   AF-A0A1J4K9N5-F1
#
_cell.length_a   1.000
_cell.length_b   1.000
_cell.length_c   1.000
_cell.angle_alpha   90.00
_cell.angle_beta   90.00
_cell.angle_gamma   90.00
#
_symmetry.space_group_name_H-M   'P 1'
#
loop_
_entity.id
_entity.type
_entity.pdbx_description
1 polymer ?
#
loop_
_entity_poly.entity_id
_entity_poly.type
_entity_poly.pdbx_seq_one_letter_code
_entity_poly.pdbx_strand_id
1 'polypeptide(L)'
;MLVDQIVLNDFNRPLNFSSISQYKIANLEVNNNKVSRKLSDRSFFEKYYNIVPVENEDEMNDMFQPPQTQNESESYPSSPISGFFPTSYMTVQQIPAMIVLVPMPAPYTMNPNLPIPSTHFHDRHKHPVHYEKDRIAKVLKTMDTVNVHETAPYQWMKKEFGRAITQKEFNHIYPTLKLTIPGKFAPNRDASRNQKVKFYWLAQIWNNEQVREIVQNLIQKVMLPTF
;
A
#
# COMPACT_ATOMS: atom_id res chain seq x y z
N MET A 1 -31.25 13.25 -44.98
CA MET A 1 -30.80 12.50 -43.79
C MET A 1 -29.60 13.25 -43.24
N LEU A 2 -29.81 14.05 -42.19
CA LEU A 2 -28.80 14.86 -41.50
C LEU A 2 -28.14 13.97 -40.45
N VAL A 3 -26.83 13.79 -40.52
CA VAL A 3 -26.04 13.09 -39.51
C VAL A 3 -25.20 14.13 -38.80
N ASP A 4 -25.57 14.43 -37.55
CA ASP A 4 -24.84 15.33 -36.67
C ASP A 4 -23.45 14.77 -36.33
N GLN A 5 -22.42 15.53 -36.66
CA GLN A 5 -21.07 15.33 -36.14
C GLN A 5 -20.99 15.93 -34.74
N ILE A 6 -20.94 15.08 -33.72
CA ILE A 6 -20.61 15.48 -32.35
C ILE A 6 -19.09 15.62 -32.26
N VAL A 7 -18.66 16.86 -32.05
CA VAL A 7 -17.29 17.29 -31.75
C VAL A 7 -16.93 16.81 -30.34
N LEU A 8 -16.01 15.85 -30.24
CA LEU A 8 -15.30 15.50 -29.00
C LEU A 8 -13.95 16.21 -29.01
N ASN A 9 -13.89 17.39 -28.40
CA ASN A 9 -12.64 18.07 -28.05
C ASN A 9 -12.91 18.98 -26.85
N ASP A 10 -12.72 18.48 -25.63
CA ASP A 10 -12.51 19.33 -24.43
C ASP A 10 -12.09 18.50 -23.21
N PHE A 11 -10.89 17.89 -23.25
CA PHE A 11 -10.27 17.25 -22.08
C PHE A 11 -8.84 17.72 -21.81
N ASN A 12 -8.56 19.00 -22.10
CA ASN A 12 -7.32 19.66 -21.66
C ASN A 12 -7.64 21.06 -21.10
N ARG A 13 -8.17 21.11 -19.88
CA ARG A 13 -8.08 22.31 -19.04
C ARG A 13 -7.15 22.04 -17.87
N PRO A 14 -6.05 22.80 -17.71
CA PRO A 14 -5.29 22.77 -16.47
C PRO A 14 -6.15 23.36 -15.34
N LEU A 15 -6.29 22.62 -14.24
CA LEU A 15 -6.91 23.11 -13.02
C LEU A 15 -6.02 24.19 -12.40
N ASN A 16 -6.41 25.45 -12.59
CA ASN A 16 -5.78 26.60 -11.97
C ASN A 16 -6.21 26.70 -10.50
N PHE A 17 -5.35 26.23 -9.57
CA PHE A 17 -5.60 26.25 -8.12
C PHE A 17 -5.20 27.59 -7.46
N SER A 18 -5.41 28.71 -8.15
CA SER A 18 -5.08 30.04 -7.64
C SER A 18 -6.28 30.72 -6.98
N SER A 19 -6.94 30.06 -6.02
CA SER A 19 -7.93 30.73 -5.14
C SER A 19 -8.39 29.83 -4.00
N ILE A 20 -7.52 29.58 -3.01
CA ILE A 20 -7.94 29.30 -1.64
C ILE A 20 -7.09 30.18 -0.72
N SER A 21 -7.42 31.47 -0.71
CA SER A 21 -7.03 32.38 0.35
C SER A 21 -8.25 32.61 1.24
N GLN A 22 -7.98 32.66 2.55
CA GLN A 22 -8.81 33.26 3.60
C GLN A 22 -9.92 32.39 4.22
N TYR A 23 -9.52 31.52 5.15
CA TYR A 23 -10.34 31.25 6.33
C TYR A 23 -9.64 31.80 7.59
N LYS A 24 -10.05 33.04 7.90
CA LYS A 24 -10.29 33.63 9.21
C LYS A 24 -9.91 32.76 10.43
N ILE A 25 -8.81 33.12 11.09
CA ILE A 25 -8.50 32.71 12.46
C ILE A 25 -9.46 33.49 13.38
N ALA A 26 -10.40 32.77 14.00
CA ALA A 26 -11.19 33.30 15.09
C ALA A 26 -10.53 32.87 16.42
N ASN A 27 -10.22 33.87 17.24
CA ASN A 27 -9.62 33.75 18.56
C ASN A 27 -10.41 32.80 19.47
N LEU A 28 -9.70 31.88 20.12
CA LEU A 28 -10.17 31.09 21.25
C LEU A 28 -9.14 31.21 22.36
N GLU A 29 -9.23 32.32 23.10
CA GLU A 29 -8.66 32.45 24.44
C GLU A 29 -9.58 31.73 25.42
N VAL A 30 -9.27 30.50 25.84
CA VAL A 30 -9.80 29.94 27.08
C VAL A 30 -8.77 29.03 27.76
N ASN A 31 -8.29 29.54 28.90
CA ASN A 31 -7.75 28.85 30.08
C ASN A 31 -6.54 27.91 29.94
N ASN A 32 -5.39 28.52 30.23
CA ASN A 32 -4.28 27.90 30.96
C ASN A 32 -4.77 27.36 32.32
N ASN A 33 -4.72 26.03 32.53
CA ASN A 33 -4.27 25.48 33.81
C ASN A 33 -3.90 23.99 33.71
N LYS A 34 -2.60 23.73 33.93
CA LYS A 34 -1.99 22.51 34.49
C LYS A 34 -2.38 21.15 33.88
N VAL A 35 -1.69 20.77 32.79
CA VAL A 35 -1.01 19.46 32.69
C VAL A 35 0.26 19.62 31.84
N SER A 36 1.32 20.19 32.43
CA SER A 36 2.67 19.99 31.90
C SER A 36 3.16 18.62 32.36
N ARG A 37 3.48 17.74 31.40
CA ARG A 37 4.84 17.15 31.25
C ARG A 37 4.87 16.12 30.11
N LYS A 38 5.77 16.41 29.17
CA LYS A 38 6.46 15.50 28.23
C LYS A 38 5.71 15.08 26.97
N LEU A 39 5.52 16.01 26.04
CA LEU A 39 5.36 15.73 24.61
C LEU A 39 6.02 16.88 23.81
N SER A 40 7.34 16.88 23.79
CA SER A 40 8.11 17.75 22.89
C SER A 40 9.49 17.14 22.64
N ASP A 41 9.56 15.87 22.25
CA ASP A 41 10.72 15.34 21.54
C ASP A 41 10.57 15.67 20.04
N ARG A 42 10.62 16.97 19.75
CA ARG A 42 10.77 17.50 18.39
C ARG A 42 12.16 17.13 17.81
N SER A 43 13.08 16.71 18.67
CA SER A 43 14.42 16.20 18.34
C SER A 43 14.43 14.79 17.73
N PHE A 44 13.33 14.03 17.81
CA PHE A 44 13.29 12.68 17.22
C PHE A 44 13.15 12.73 15.69
N PHE A 45 12.42 13.71 15.15
CA PHE A 45 12.23 13.81 13.70
C PHE A 45 13.45 14.40 12.98
N GLU A 46 14.14 15.38 13.56
CA GLU A 46 15.32 15.99 12.91
C GLU A 46 16.54 15.06 12.84
N LYS A 47 16.67 14.09 13.76
CA LYS A 47 17.83 13.18 13.76
C LYS A 47 17.83 12.14 12.63
N TYR A 48 16.67 11.86 12.02
CA TYR A 48 16.52 10.81 11.00
C TYR A 48 16.15 11.34 9.62
N TYR A 49 15.80 12.62 9.50
CA TYR A 49 15.58 13.28 8.23
C TYR A 49 16.65 14.36 8.09
N ASN A 50 17.75 14.03 7.40
CA ASN A 50 18.65 15.04 6.83
C ASN A 50 17.84 15.80 5.78
N ILE A 51 17.11 16.83 6.21
CA ILE A 51 16.54 17.82 5.31
C ILE A 51 17.72 18.68 4.89
N VAL A 52 18.34 18.30 3.77
CA VAL A 52 19.30 19.16 3.09
C VAL A 52 18.49 20.36 2.58
N PRO A 53 18.83 21.60 2.97
CA PRO A 53 18.23 22.76 2.35
C PRO A 53 18.57 22.73 0.85
N VAL A 54 17.54 22.62 0.02
CA VAL A 54 17.66 22.77 -1.44
C VAL A 54 17.92 24.25 -1.67
N GLU A 55 19.19 24.61 -1.75
CA GLU A 55 19.61 25.92 -2.24
C GLU A 55 19.58 25.91 -3.78
N ASN A 56 18.87 26.89 -4.33
CA ASN A 56 18.98 27.41 -5.70
C ASN A 56 18.39 26.55 -6.83
N GLU A 57 17.08 26.70 -7.01
CA GLU A 57 16.47 26.73 -8.34
C GLU A 57 16.80 28.10 -8.96
N ASP A 58 17.67 28.15 -9.96
CA ASP A 58 17.72 29.21 -11.00
C ASP A 58 19.00 29.00 -11.84
N GLU A 59 18.98 28.03 -12.76
CA GLU A 59 19.84 27.93 -13.97
C GLU A 59 19.75 26.50 -14.50
N MET A 60 18.85 26.19 -15.44
CA MET A 60 18.95 25.09 -16.45
C MET A 60 17.63 24.98 -17.24
N ASN A 61 17.13 26.09 -17.79
CA ASN A 61 15.92 26.08 -18.62
C ASN A 61 16.18 26.20 -20.14
N ASP A 62 17.42 25.95 -20.58
CA ASP A 62 17.78 26.10 -22.00
C ASP A 62 18.70 24.97 -22.49
N MET A 63 18.23 23.71 -22.55
CA MET A 63 18.85 22.72 -23.46
C MET A 63 18.13 21.38 -23.63
N PHE A 64 16.83 21.32 -23.92
CA PHE A 64 16.24 20.08 -24.45
C PHE A 64 15.24 20.34 -25.56
N GLN A 65 15.73 20.38 -26.80
CA GLN A 65 14.88 20.10 -27.96
C GLN A 65 14.68 18.58 -28.07
N PRO A 66 13.44 18.10 -28.26
CA PRO A 66 13.20 16.68 -28.50
C PRO A 66 13.74 16.28 -29.89
N PRO A 67 14.45 15.14 -30.02
CA PRO A 67 14.81 14.61 -31.32
C PRO A 67 13.55 14.17 -32.07
N GLN A 68 13.47 14.55 -33.35
CA GLN A 68 12.42 14.09 -34.25
C GLN A 68 12.61 12.60 -34.54
N THR A 69 11.73 11.77 -33.99
CA THR A 69 11.67 10.34 -34.29
C THR A 69 10.98 10.15 -35.64
N GLN A 70 11.73 9.64 -36.61
CA GLN A 70 11.23 9.26 -37.92
C GLN A 70 10.34 8.01 -37.78
N ASN A 71 9.17 8.07 -38.42
CA ASN A 71 8.25 6.95 -38.55
C ASN A 71 8.82 5.94 -39.55
N GLU A 72 9.39 4.84 -39.07
CA GLU A 72 9.63 3.64 -39.88
C GLU A 72 8.56 2.60 -39.54
N SER A 73 7.66 2.40 -40.50
CA SER A 73 6.62 1.37 -40.47
C SER A 73 7.24 0.02 -40.83
N GLU A 74 7.62 -0.78 -39.84
CA GLU A 74 7.97 -2.19 -40.03
C GLU A 74 6.73 -3.08 -39.98
N SER A 75 6.41 -3.65 -41.14
CA SER A 75 5.40 -4.68 -41.33
C SER A 75 5.90 -6.04 -40.79
N TYR A 76 5.25 -6.59 -39.77
CA TYR A 76 5.50 -7.96 -39.32
C TYR A 76 4.62 -8.97 -40.06
N PRO A 77 5.19 -10.08 -40.60
CA PRO A 77 4.41 -11.15 -41.18
C PRO A 77 3.72 -11.99 -40.09
N SER A 78 2.39 -12.09 -40.22
CA SER A 78 1.54 -12.98 -39.43
C SER A 78 1.86 -14.44 -39.75
N SER A 79 2.20 -15.23 -38.71
CA SER A 79 2.27 -16.69 -38.81
C SER A 79 1.14 -17.31 -37.99
N PRO A 80 0.33 -18.22 -38.56
CA PRO A 80 -0.70 -18.94 -37.83
C PRO A 80 -0.10 -20.18 -37.16
N ILE A 81 -0.11 -20.25 -35.83
CA ILE A 81 0.19 -21.48 -35.10
C ILE A 81 -1.14 -22.06 -34.60
N SER A 82 -1.71 -22.93 -35.43
CA SER A 82 -2.80 -23.83 -35.06
C SER A 82 -2.23 -25.00 -34.25
N GLY A 83 -2.24 -24.89 -32.93
CA GLY A 83 -1.97 -25.99 -32.01
C GLY A 83 -3.25 -26.53 -31.40
N PHE A 84 -3.83 -27.54 -32.06
CA PHE A 84 -4.92 -28.36 -31.53
C PHE A 84 -4.41 -29.12 -30.29
N PHE A 85 -4.88 -28.77 -29.09
CA PHE A 85 -4.66 -29.59 -27.90
C PHE A 85 -5.87 -30.51 -27.69
N PRO A 86 -5.69 -31.84 -27.60
CA PRO A 86 -6.79 -32.75 -27.33
C PRO A 86 -7.25 -32.64 -25.87
N THR A 87 -8.49 -32.21 -25.68
CA THR A 87 -9.16 -32.14 -24.37
C THR A 87 -9.47 -33.56 -23.90
N SER A 88 -8.57 -34.15 -23.10
CA SER A 88 -8.86 -35.40 -22.40
C SER A 88 -9.80 -35.11 -21.23
N TYR A 89 -11.04 -35.55 -21.37
CA TYR A 89 -12.06 -35.55 -20.31
C TYR A 89 -11.63 -36.53 -19.21
N MET A 90 -11.30 -36.00 -18.04
CA MET A 90 -11.09 -36.77 -16.82
C MET A 90 -12.45 -37.15 -16.24
N THR A 91 -12.78 -38.44 -16.28
CA THR A 91 -13.94 -39.01 -15.58
C THR A 91 -13.75 -38.83 -14.07
N VAL A 92 -14.53 -37.94 -13.47
CA VAL A 92 -14.55 -37.72 -12.02
C VAL A 92 -15.24 -38.93 -11.37
N GLN A 93 -14.44 -39.76 -10.70
CA GLN A 93 -14.95 -40.88 -9.91
C GLN A 93 -15.69 -40.32 -8.69
N GLN A 94 -17.01 -40.51 -8.66
CA GLN A 94 -17.89 -40.05 -7.61
C GLN A 94 -17.66 -40.91 -6.34
N ILE A 95 -16.96 -40.34 -5.36
CA ILE A 95 -16.72 -41.00 -4.07
C ILE A 95 -18.02 -40.88 -3.24
N PRO A 96 -18.61 -41.99 -2.77
CA PRO A 96 -19.80 -41.95 -1.93
C PRO A 96 -19.49 -41.28 -0.59
N ALA A 97 -20.22 -40.21 -0.28
CA ALA A 97 -20.10 -39.48 0.98
C ALA A 97 -20.61 -40.37 2.14
N MET A 98 -19.68 -40.93 2.91
CA MET A 98 -19.98 -41.58 4.18
C MET A 98 -20.31 -40.49 5.21
N ILE A 99 -21.58 -40.38 5.57
CA ILE A 99 -22.07 -39.46 6.61
C ILE A 99 -21.62 -40.01 7.97
N VAL A 100 -20.54 -39.46 8.51
CA VAL A 100 -20.10 -39.73 9.88
C VAL A 100 -20.93 -38.85 10.82
N LEU A 101 -21.92 -39.45 11.47
CA LEU A 101 -22.68 -38.83 12.56
C LEU A 101 -21.76 -38.64 13.77
N VAL A 102 -21.15 -37.46 13.89
CA VAL A 102 -20.40 -37.08 15.08
C VAL A 102 -21.42 -36.72 16.18
N PRO A 103 -21.42 -37.42 17.33
CA PRO A 103 -22.33 -37.13 18.42
C PRO A 103 -22.08 -35.70 18.93
N MET A 104 -23.15 -34.91 18.97
CA MET A 104 -23.11 -33.54 19.48
C MET A 104 -22.71 -33.60 20.96
N PRO A 105 -21.70 -32.83 21.42
CA PRO A 105 -21.34 -32.79 22.82
C PRO A 105 -22.52 -32.23 23.62
N ALA A 106 -22.87 -32.93 24.70
CA ALA A 106 -23.93 -32.51 25.61
C ALA A 106 -23.70 -31.07 26.10
N PRO A 107 -24.76 -30.26 26.27
CA PRO A 107 -24.63 -28.91 26.78
C PRO A 107 -23.99 -28.95 28.17
N TYR A 108 -22.86 -28.27 28.29
CA TYR A 108 -22.12 -28.12 29.54
C TYR A 108 -23.02 -27.46 30.58
N THR A 109 -23.41 -28.24 31.60
CA THR A 109 -24.09 -27.74 32.77
C THR A 109 -23.08 -26.93 33.59
N MET A 110 -23.18 -25.61 33.50
CA MET A 110 -22.36 -24.67 34.28
C MET A 110 -22.67 -24.89 35.76
N ASN A 111 -21.74 -25.48 36.51
CA ASN A 111 -21.83 -25.60 37.96
C ASN A 111 -21.51 -24.24 38.59
N PRO A 112 -22.47 -23.54 39.22
CA PRO A 112 -22.29 -22.16 39.71
C PRO A 112 -21.38 -22.04 40.93
N ASN A 113 -20.94 -23.17 41.53
CA ASN A 113 -20.18 -23.18 42.77
C ASN A 113 -18.72 -23.62 42.62
N LEU A 114 -18.19 -23.70 41.40
CA LEU A 114 -16.76 -23.90 41.23
C LEU A 114 -16.03 -22.58 41.57
N PRO A 115 -15.06 -22.59 42.51
CA PRO A 115 -14.25 -21.43 42.79
C PRO A 115 -13.59 -21.02 41.48
N ILE A 116 -13.91 -19.80 41.01
CA ILE A 116 -13.28 -19.21 39.83
C ILE A 116 -11.78 -19.30 40.09
N PRO A 117 -11.02 -20.13 39.34
CA PRO A 117 -9.60 -20.26 39.56
C PRO A 117 -9.06 -18.85 39.47
N SER A 118 -8.49 -18.37 40.59
CA SER A 118 -7.87 -17.05 40.68
C SER A 118 -7.01 -16.93 39.45
N THR A 119 -7.45 -16.07 38.55
CA THR A 119 -6.68 -15.70 37.39
C THR A 119 -5.56 -14.81 37.93
N HIS A 120 -4.60 -15.43 38.61
CA HIS A 120 -3.20 -15.12 38.39
C HIS A 120 -2.99 -15.28 36.89
N PHE A 121 -3.45 -14.28 36.14
CA PHE A 121 -3.03 -14.00 34.80
C PHE A 121 -1.53 -13.85 34.96
N HIS A 122 -0.84 -14.97 34.70
CA HIS A 122 0.57 -15.01 34.45
C HIS A 122 0.92 -13.70 33.80
N ASP A 123 1.78 -12.93 34.49
CA ASP A 123 2.53 -11.82 33.94
C ASP A 123 2.84 -12.22 32.50
N ARG A 124 2.04 -11.70 31.56
CA ARG A 124 2.22 -11.99 30.15
C ARG A 124 3.57 -11.38 29.90
N HIS A 125 4.60 -12.22 29.86
CA HIS A 125 5.98 -11.84 29.73
C HIS A 125 6.00 -10.64 28.80
N LYS A 126 6.17 -9.44 29.38
CA LYS A 126 6.20 -8.20 28.61
C LYS A 126 7.40 -8.42 27.73
N HIS A 127 7.18 -8.90 26.51
CA HIS A 127 8.23 -8.97 25.51
C HIS A 127 8.81 -7.56 25.53
N PRO A 128 10.10 -7.42 25.86
CA PRO A 128 10.65 -6.12 26.13
C PRO A 128 10.35 -5.29 24.90
N VAL A 129 9.68 -4.14 25.07
CA VAL A 129 9.30 -3.23 23.98
C VAL A 129 10.48 -2.96 23.02
N HIS A 130 11.68 -3.17 23.54
CA HIS A 130 12.97 -3.16 22.87
C HIS A 130 13.09 -4.20 21.75
N TYR A 131 12.58 -5.44 21.90
CA TYR A 131 12.70 -6.47 20.88
C TYR A 131 12.08 -6.08 19.52
N GLU A 132 10.87 -5.53 19.52
CA GLU A 132 10.21 -5.10 18.29
C GLU A 132 10.96 -3.94 17.63
N LYS A 133 11.40 -2.97 18.46
CA LYS A 133 12.18 -1.82 18.02
C LYS A 133 13.52 -2.24 17.43
N ASP A 134 14.24 -3.13 18.11
CA ASP A 134 15.55 -3.64 17.69
C ASP A 134 15.43 -4.51 16.45
N ARG A 135 14.35 -5.30 16.32
CA ARG A 135 14.08 -6.06 15.09
C ARG A 135 13.91 -5.12 13.90
N ILE A 136 13.05 -4.11 14.02
CA ILE A 136 12.81 -3.15 12.93
C ILE A 136 14.09 -2.34 12.64
N ALA A 137 14.83 -1.93 13.66
CA ALA A 137 16.08 -1.19 13.49
C ALA A 137 17.12 -2.00 12.68
N LYS A 138 17.24 -3.32 12.91
CA LYS A 138 18.10 -4.20 12.10
C LYS A 138 17.70 -4.20 10.63
N VAL A 139 16.40 -4.30 10.34
CA VAL A 139 15.86 -4.27 8.97
C VAL A 139 16.08 -2.89 8.32
N LEU A 140 15.90 -1.82 9.07
CA LEU A 140 16.12 -0.46 8.56
C LEU A 140 17.60 -0.19 8.25
N LYS A 141 18.52 -0.73 9.06
CA LYS A 141 19.96 -0.61 8.83
C LYS A 141 20.39 -1.23 7.50
N THR A 142 19.73 -2.30 7.05
CA THR A 142 19.99 -2.88 5.73
C THR A 142 19.43 -2.06 4.57
N MET A 143 18.55 -1.09 4.86
CA MET A 143 17.81 -0.28 3.89
C MET A 143 18.24 1.20 3.91
N ASP A 144 19.38 1.53 4.52
CA ASP A 144 19.75 2.92 4.82
C ASP A 144 19.86 3.81 3.57
N THR A 145 20.15 3.21 2.41
CA THR A 145 20.30 3.90 1.13
C THR A 145 19.00 4.17 0.37
N VAL A 146 17.86 3.63 0.80
CA VAL A 146 16.62 3.76 0.03
C VAL A 146 15.89 5.05 0.38
N ASN A 147 15.93 6.02 -0.54
CA ASN A 147 15.09 7.20 -0.49
C ASN A 147 13.68 6.85 -0.99
N VAL A 148 12.70 6.86 -0.09
CA VAL A 148 11.31 6.50 -0.39
C VAL A 148 10.74 7.37 -1.50
N HIS A 149 11.07 8.66 -1.52
CA HIS A 149 10.54 9.62 -2.48
C HIS A 149 11.03 9.34 -3.91
N GLU A 150 12.19 8.72 -4.07
CA GLU A 150 12.75 8.39 -5.38
C GLU A 150 12.25 7.03 -5.91
N THR A 151 11.52 6.25 -5.09
CA THR A 151 11.04 4.95 -5.52
C THR A 151 9.91 5.08 -6.56
N ALA A 152 9.98 4.25 -7.61
CA ALA A 152 8.93 4.15 -8.63
C ALA A 152 7.50 3.98 -8.07
N PRO A 153 7.22 3.11 -7.07
CA PRO A 153 5.89 3.04 -6.46
C PRO A 153 5.44 4.35 -5.82
N TYR A 154 6.34 5.09 -5.17
CA TYR A 154 6.00 6.38 -4.57
C TYR A 154 5.64 7.42 -5.63
N GLN A 155 6.48 7.53 -6.66
CA GLN A 155 6.28 8.45 -7.78
C GLN A 155 4.98 8.15 -8.53
N TRP A 156 4.68 6.87 -8.77
CA TRP A 156 3.40 6.45 -9.35
C TRP A 156 2.22 6.87 -8.48
N MET A 157 2.21 6.61 -7.17
CA MET A 157 1.10 7.02 -6.30
C MET A 157 0.96 8.55 -6.22
N LYS A 158 2.09 9.27 -6.20
CA LYS A 158 2.09 10.73 -6.20
C LYS A 158 1.47 11.29 -7.48
N LYS A 159 1.75 10.66 -8.63
CA LYS A 159 1.18 11.02 -9.94
C LYS A 159 -0.32 10.70 -10.02
N GLU A 160 -0.72 9.48 -9.63
CA GLU A 160 -2.11 9.01 -9.79
C GLU A 160 -3.08 9.58 -8.74
N PHE A 161 -2.64 9.70 -7.48
CA PHE A 161 -3.52 10.04 -6.35
C PHE A 161 -3.13 11.34 -5.64
N GLY A 162 -2.02 11.98 -6.03
CA GLY A 162 -1.50 13.17 -5.34
C GLY A 162 -0.84 12.90 -3.98
N ARG A 163 -0.86 11.66 -3.48
CA ARG A 163 -0.32 11.26 -2.17
C ARG A 163 0.12 9.80 -2.14
N ALA A 164 0.98 9.46 -1.18
CA ALA A 164 1.34 8.08 -0.87
C ALA A 164 0.20 7.34 -0.14
N ILE A 165 0.17 6.01 -0.27
CA ILE A 165 -0.72 5.15 0.51
C ILE A 165 -0.42 5.27 2.02
N THR A 166 -1.47 5.45 2.81
CA THR A 166 -1.38 5.54 4.27
C THR A 166 -1.22 4.15 4.91
N GLN A 167 -0.89 4.11 6.20
CA GLN A 167 -0.79 2.84 6.93
C GLN A 167 -2.14 2.12 7.03
N LYS A 168 -3.23 2.86 7.24
CA LYS A 168 -4.58 2.30 7.38
C LYS A 168 -5.06 1.64 6.09
N GLU A 169 -4.86 2.31 4.97
CA GLU A 169 -5.21 1.80 3.63
C GLU A 169 -4.39 0.56 3.28
N PHE A 170 -3.08 0.60 3.55
CA PHE A 170 -2.23 -0.57 3.31
C PHE A 170 -2.64 -1.77 4.17
N ASN A 171 -2.97 -1.54 5.44
CA ASN A 171 -3.45 -2.59 6.33
C ASN A 171 -4.77 -3.21 5.87
N HIS A 172 -5.60 -2.44 5.15
CA HIS A 172 -6.84 -2.96 4.57
C HIS A 172 -6.58 -3.97 3.44
N ILE A 173 -5.60 -3.68 2.56
CA ILE A 173 -5.26 -4.57 1.44
C ILE A 173 -4.30 -5.70 1.81
N TYR A 174 -3.58 -5.59 2.93
CA TYR A 174 -2.54 -6.54 3.35
C TYR A 174 -3.00 -8.01 3.40
N PRO A 175 -4.18 -8.36 3.97
CA PRO A 175 -4.65 -9.75 3.97
C PRO A 175 -4.83 -10.30 2.55
N THR A 176 -5.42 -9.48 1.65
CA THR A 176 -5.62 -9.86 0.25
C THR A 176 -4.28 -10.05 -0.45
N LEU A 177 -3.32 -9.14 -0.27
CA LEU A 177 -1.98 -9.24 -0.83
C LEU A 177 -1.28 -10.56 -0.42
N LYS A 178 -1.44 -10.98 0.84
CA LYS A 178 -0.82 -12.22 1.35
C LYS A 178 -1.45 -13.48 0.74
N LEU A 179 -2.70 -13.40 0.29
CA LEU A 179 -3.43 -14.51 -0.32
C LEU A 179 -3.20 -14.58 -1.84
N THR A 180 -3.13 -13.43 -2.51
CA THR A 180 -3.07 -13.36 -3.98
C THR A 180 -1.64 -13.41 -4.53
N ILE A 181 -0.66 -12.86 -3.80
CA ILE A 181 0.72 -12.80 -4.27
C ILE A 181 1.46 -14.09 -3.88
N PRO A 182 2.24 -14.70 -4.78
CA PRO A 182 3.07 -15.86 -4.45
C PRO A 182 3.99 -15.57 -3.26
N GLY A 183 4.14 -16.52 -2.34
CA GLY A 183 4.84 -16.33 -1.06
C GLY A 183 6.23 -15.68 -1.16
N LYS A 184 6.97 -15.90 -2.25
CA LYS A 184 8.28 -15.27 -2.52
C LYS A 184 8.23 -13.74 -2.65
N PHE A 185 7.08 -13.18 -3.05
CA PHE A 185 6.85 -11.75 -3.25
C PHE A 185 5.84 -11.16 -2.25
N ALA A 186 5.21 -12.01 -1.44
CA ALA A 186 4.21 -11.58 -0.47
C ALA A 186 4.81 -10.60 0.55
N PRO A 187 4.04 -9.62 1.03
CA PRO A 187 4.54 -8.66 2.00
C PRO A 187 4.82 -9.33 3.34
N ASN A 188 5.97 -8.99 3.91
CA ASN A 188 6.31 -9.38 5.28
C ASN A 188 5.50 -8.58 6.30
N ARG A 189 5.38 -9.12 7.53
CA ARG A 189 4.73 -8.45 8.67
C ARG A 189 5.28 -7.04 8.94
N ASP A 190 6.57 -6.80 8.66
CA ASP A 190 7.20 -5.51 8.90
C ASP A 190 6.75 -4.43 7.88
N ALA A 191 6.39 -4.83 6.65
CA ALA A 191 5.83 -3.92 5.65
C ALA A 191 4.45 -3.38 6.07
N SER A 192 3.70 -4.15 6.87
CA SER A 192 2.41 -3.69 7.43
C SER A 192 2.57 -2.80 8.68
N ARG A 193 3.80 -2.48 9.10
CA ARG A 193 4.07 -1.74 10.34
C ARG A 193 4.89 -0.47 10.13
N ASN A 194 5.78 -0.49 9.14
CA ASN A 194 6.70 0.61 8.88
C ASN A 194 6.62 1.10 7.43
N GLN A 195 6.50 2.41 7.25
CA GLN A 195 6.35 3.04 5.93
C GLN A 195 7.58 2.85 5.03
N LYS A 196 8.80 2.95 5.58
CA LYS A 196 10.05 2.76 4.81
C LYS A 196 10.16 1.31 4.34
N VAL A 197 9.89 0.34 5.22
CA VAL A 197 9.89 -1.10 4.87
C VAL A 197 8.81 -1.42 3.83
N LYS A 198 7.64 -0.78 3.92
CA LYS A 198 6.56 -0.92 2.93
C LYS A 198 7.00 -0.47 1.54
N PHE A 199 7.58 0.73 1.43
CA PHE A 199 8.05 1.23 0.14
C PHE A 199 9.25 0.48 -0.39
N TYR A 200 10.14 0.01 0.49
CA TYR A 200 11.19 -0.90 0.11
C TYR A 200 10.61 -2.18 -0.53
N TRP A 201 9.66 -2.83 0.14
CA TRP A 201 8.99 -4.01 -0.40
C TRP A 201 8.29 -3.72 -1.73
N LEU A 202 7.53 -2.62 -1.82
CA LEU A 202 6.89 -2.19 -3.06
C LEU A 202 7.90 -2.00 -4.20
N ALA A 203 9.06 -1.40 -3.91
CA ALA A 203 10.11 -1.18 -4.90
C ALA A 203 10.70 -2.52 -5.40
N GLN A 204 10.88 -3.50 -4.51
CA GLN A 204 11.38 -4.84 -4.88
C GLN A 204 10.43 -5.57 -5.83
N ILE A 205 9.12 -5.51 -5.58
CA ILE A 205 8.12 -6.17 -6.44
C ILE A 205 7.78 -5.39 -7.70
N TRP A 206 8.18 -4.12 -7.80
CA TRP A 206 7.80 -3.22 -8.89
C TRP A 206 8.31 -3.67 -10.27
N ASN A 207 9.41 -4.42 -10.29
CA ASN A 207 10.00 -4.98 -11.50
C ASN A 207 9.25 -6.22 -12.01
N ASN A 208 8.38 -6.82 -11.19
CA ASN A 208 7.53 -7.92 -11.62
C ASN A 208 6.16 -7.38 -12.06
N GLU A 209 5.92 -7.37 -13.37
CA GLU A 209 4.72 -6.80 -13.96
C GLU A 209 3.41 -7.38 -13.39
N GLN A 210 3.29 -8.71 -13.33
CA GLN A 210 2.08 -9.37 -12.82
C GLN A 210 1.80 -9.01 -11.36
N VAL A 211 2.84 -9.00 -10.52
CA VAL A 211 2.68 -8.63 -9.10
C VAL A 211 2.37 -7.14 -8.95
N ARG A 212 3.05 -6.30 -9.74
CA ARG A 212 2.83 -4.85 -9.77
C ARG A 212 1.38 -4.53 -10.11
N GLU A 213 0.81 -5.16 -11.14
CA GLU A 213 -0.60 -4.96 -11.53
C GLU A 213 -1.57 -5.32 -10.41
N ILE A 214 -1.38 -6.46 -9.75
CA ILE A 214 -2.21 -6.88 -8.61
C ILE A 214 -2.17 -5.81 -7.50
N VAL A 215 -0.97 -5.30 -7.18
CA VAL A 215 -0.81 -4.26 -6.16
C VAL A 215 -1.44 -2.95 -6.58
N GLN A 216 -1.20 -2.49 -7.81
CA GLN A 216 -1.79 -1.25 -8.34
C GLN A 216 -3.31 -1.30 -8.29
N ASN A 217 -3.92 -2.41 -8.72
CA ASN A 217 -5.37 -2.63 -8.68
C ASN A 217 -5.93 -2.58 -7.25
N LEU A 218 -5.23 -3.18 -6.28
CA LEU A 218 -5.66 -3.14 -4.88
C LEU A 218 -5.50 -1.75 -4.27
N ILE A 219 -4.43 -1.04 -4.60
CA ILE A 219 -4.20 0.33 -4.13
C ILE A 219 -5.25 1.28 -4.70
N GLN A 220 -5.53 1.19 -6.01
CA GLN A 220 -6.57 1.99 -6.67
C GLN A 220 -7.93 1.81 -5.98
N LYS A 221 -8.32 0.56 -5.69
CA LYS A 221 -9.59 0.26 -5.00
C LYS A 221 -9.75 0.93 -3.63
N VAL A 222 -8.64 1.16 -2.92
CA VAL A 222 -8.68 1.73 -1.56
C VAL A 222 -8.42 3.23 -1.54
N MET A 223 -7.68 3.76 -2.51
CA MET A 223 -7.33 5.17 -2.57
C MET A 223 -8.31 6.02 -3.39
N LEU A 224 -9.04 5.43 -4.33
CA LEU A 224 -10.08 6.13 -5.06
C LEU A 224 -11.32 6.31 -4.17
N PRO A 225 -11.89 7.53 -4.08
CA PRO A 225 -13.16 7.71 -3.41
C PRO A 225 -14.23 6.96 -4.22
N THR A 226 -14.90 6.01 -3.59
CA THR A 226 -16.17 5.49 -4.10
C THR A 226 -17.18 6.63 -4.01
N PHE A 227 -17.35 7.35 -5.11
CA PHE A 227 -18.43 8.33 -5.30
C PHE A 227 -19.72 7.61 -5.68
#